data_AF-A0A656G2R0-F1
#
_entry.id   AF-A0A656G2R0-F1
#
_cell.length_a   1.000
_cell.length_b   1.000
_cell.length_c   1.000
_cell.angle_alpha   90.00
_cell.angle_beta   90.00
_cell.angle_gamma   90.00
#
_symmetry.space_group_name_H-M   'P 1'
#
loop_
_entity.id
_entity.type
_entity.pdbx_description
1 polymer ?
#
loop_
_entity_poly.entity_id
_entity_poly.type
_entity_poly.pdbx_seq_one_letter_code
_entity_poly.pdbx_strand_id
1 'polypeptide(L)' 'MIYDLIIRDALVIDGSDTPGVRADVAISDGRIQRIG' A
#
# COMPACT_ATOMS: atom_id res chain seq x y z
N MET A 1 9.93 -3.13 14.81
CA MET A 1 8.99 -3.50 13.72
C MET A 1 9.25 -2.53 12.58
N ILE A 2 9.39 -2.99 11.33
CA ILE A 2 9.85 -2.13 10.21
C ILE A 2 8.73 -1.19 9.72
N TYR A 3 7.47 -1.59 9.88
CA TYR A 3 6.29 -0.80 9.48
C TYR A 3 5.34 -0.65 10.67
N ASP A 4 4.60 0.47 10.69
CA ASP A 4 3.60 0.79 11.72
C ASP A 4 2.24 0.15 11.39
N LEU A 5 1.93 0.06 10.09
CA LEU A 5 0.71 -0.56 9.56
C LEU A 5 1.03 -1.27 8.24
N ILE A 6 0.42 -2.44 8.05
CA ILE A 6 0.38 -3.14 6.76
C ILE A 6 -1.08 -3.45 6.45
N ILE A 7 -1.57 -2.96 5.30
CA ILE A 7 -2.84 -3.39 4.71
C ILE A 7 -2.50 -4.54 3.76
N ARG A 8 -3.08 -5.74 4.00
CA ARG A 8 -2.71 -6.96 3.27
C ARG A 8 -3.76 -7.38 2.24
N ASP A 9 -3.28 -7.95 1.14
CA ASP A 9 -4.06 -8.54 0.03
C ASP A 9 -5.19 -7.63 -0.48
N ALA A 10 -4.89 -6.33 -0.59
CA ALA A 10 -5.84 -5.33 -1.02
C ALA A 10 -5.84 -5.17 -2.54
N LEU A 11 -6.99 -4.79 -3.10
CA LEU A 11 -7.04 -4.19 -4.44
C LEU A 11 -6.71 -2.70 -4.30
N VAL A 12 -5.49 -2.31 -4.66
CA VAL A 12 -4.99 -0.94 -4.54
C VAL A 12 -5.43 -0.12 -5.76
N ILE A 13 -6.12 1.00 -5.49
CA ILE A 13 -6.43 2.04 -6.47
C ILE A 13 -5.56 3.26 -6.12
N ASP A 14 -4.58 3.58 -6.94
CA ASP A 14 -3.51 4.55 -6.62
C ASP A 14 -3.80 5.99 -7.08
N GLY A 15 -4.93 6.21 -7.74
CA GLY A 15 -5.34 7.52 -8.26
C GLY A 15 -4.70 7.93 -9.59
N SER A 16 -3.96 7.04 -10.25
CA SER A 16 -3.32 7.29 -11.56
C SER A 16 -4.23 7.14 -12.78
N ASP A 17 -5.52 6.82 -12.57
CA ASP A 17 -6.48 6.43 -13.61
C ASP A 17 -6.06 5.15 -14.38
N THR A 18 -5.44 4.21 -13.68
CA THR A 18 -5.12 2.87 -14.19
C THR A 18 -5.91 1.79 -13.44
N PRO A 19 -6.12 0.59 -14.03
CA PRO A 19 -6.76 -0.52 -13.32
C PRO A 19 -6.03 -0.88 -12.03
N GLY A 20 -6.80 -1.24 -11.00
CA GLY A 20 -6.25 -1.60 -9.69
C GLY A 20 -5.36 -2.84 -9.70
N VAL A 21 -4.41 -2.87 -8.76
CA VAL A 21 -3.43 -3.97 -8.60
C VAL A 21 -3.60 -4.63 -7.24
N ARG A 22 -3.51 -5.97 -7.18
CA ARG A 22 -3.45 -6.71 -5.91
C ARG A 22 -2.07 -6.57 -5.30
N ALA A 23 -2.00 -5.99 -4.09
CA ALA A 23 -0.75 -5.75 -3.39
C ALA A 23 -0.98 -5.53 -1.88
N ASP A 24 0.11 -5.60 -1.12
CA ASP A 24 0.18 -5.09 0.24
C ASP A 24 0.63 -3.62 0.22
N VAL A 25 0.16 -2.84 1.20
CA VAL A 25 0.59 -1.45 1.40
C VAL A 25 1.19 -1.30 2.78
N ALA A 26 2.47 -0.91 2.83
CA ALA A 26 3.21 -0.73 4.05
C ALA A 26 3.37 0.76 4.39
N ILE A 27 3.01 1.12 5.62
CA ILE A 27 3.04 2.49 6.13
C ILE A 27 4.03 2.58 7.29
N SER A 28 4.82 3.66 7.31
CA SER A 28 5.59 4.07 8.49
C SER A 28 5.76 5.58 8.54
N ASP A 29 5.84 6.16 9.75
CA ASP A 29 6.00 7.60 9.99
C ASP A 29 4.96 8.44 9.24
N GLY A 30 3.71 7.95 9.24
CA GLY A 30 2.59 8.58 8.55
C GLY A 30 2.67 8.61 7.02
N ARG A 31 3.61 7.86 6.40
CA ARG A 31 3.83 7.82 4.95
C ARG A 31 3.76 6.41 4.37
N ILE A 32 3.36 6.31 3.11
CA ILE A 32 3.43 5.06 2.34
C ILE A 32 4.89 4.80 2.00
N GLN A 33 5.44 3.69 2.49
CA GLN A 33 6.84 3.32 2.27
C GLN A 33 7.01 2.33 1.12
N ARG A 34 6.01 1.48 0.87
CA ARG A 34 6.02 0.46 -0.19
C ARG A 34 4.61 0.04 -0.56
N ILE A 35 4.43 -0.26 -1.86
CA ILE A 35 3.30 -1.00 -2.43
C ILE A 35 3.90 -2.20 -3.17
N GLY A 36 3.43 -3.42 -2.92
CA GLY A 36 3.89 -4.62 -3.63
C GLY A 36 3.40 -5.93 -3.04
#